data_AF-A0A9D8CAD9-F1
#
_entry.id   AF-A0A9D8CAD9-F1
#
_cell.length_a   1.000
_cell.length_b   1.000
_cell.length_c   1.000
_cell.angle_alpha   90.00
_cell.angle_beta   90.00
_cell.angle_gamma   90.00
#
_symmetry.space_group_name_H-M   'P 1'
#
loop_
_entity.id
_entity.type
_entity.pdbx_description
1 polymer ?
#
loop_
_entity_poly.entity_id
_entity_poly.type
_entity_poly.pdbx_seq_one_letter_code
_entity_poly.pdbx_strand_id
1 'polypeptide(L)'
;MVEIRVSPSATKLGPECNDAVVICGSHGGLIVGWLAAKAGVRAVILSDAGIGREGAGIAALAQLQAVGMAAATVAHDSARIGDGQDMAARGRISRVNEAAAALGVTAGMAVGAAAERLRRAPKPFGQVPEPVESRFLLEDGPIKIWGIDSASLVRPEDAGQVVLTGSHGALLGGKPETAIAQPVRACLFNDAGIGIDQAGVSRLPALDGRGIAAATLDAVSCRIGDARSAWEDGVVSRVNRAAEAMGARVGMTTKEICRRFAGR
;
A
#
# COMPACT_ATOMS: atom_id res chain seq x y z
N MET A 1 25.96 2.00 -15.69
CA MET A 1 25.14 3.08 -15.10
C MET A 1 24.08 2.40 -14.25
N VAL A 2 23.85 2.82 -12.99
CA VAL A 2 22.76 2.27 -12.14
C VAL A 2 21.43 2.45 -12.86
N GLU A 3 20.64 1.41 -13.07
CA GLU A 3 19.37 1.49 -13.83
C GLU A 3 18.23 2.10 -13.01
N ILE A 4 17.23 2.69 -13.70
CA ILE A 4 15.94 3.05 -13.10
C ILE A 4 14.92 2.00 -13.55
N ARG A 5 14.22 1.40 -12.59
CA ARG A 5 13.17 0.41 -12.81
C ARG A 5 11.86 0.94 -12.24
N VAL A 6 10.76 0.51 -12.83
CA VAL A 6 9.41 0.89 -12.42
C VAL A 6 8.62 -0.37 -12.11
N SER A 7 7.98 -0.41 -10.94
CA SER A 7 7.12 -1.53 -10.53
C SER A 7 5.78 -1.02 -10.01
N PRO A 8 4.65 -1.68 -10.32
CA PRO A 8 3.37 -1.33 -9.69
C PRO A 8 3.26 -1.81 -8.23
N SER A 9 4.12 -2.73 -7.78
CA SER A 9 4.07 -3.26 -6.41
C SER A 9 5.43 -3.75 -5.92
N ALA A 10 5.73 -3.52 -4.64
CA ALA A 10 6.96 -3.99 -4.01
C ALA A 10 6.99 -5.52 -3.88
N THR A 11 5.83 -6.18 -3.88
CA THR A 11 5.71 -7.64 -3.88
C THR A 11 6.14 -8.28 -5.21
N LYS A 12 6.44 -7.47 -6.24
CA LYS A 12 6.87 -7.90 -7.56
C LYS A 12 8.34 -7.56 -7.85
N LEU A 13 9.08 -7.07 -6.86
CA LEU A 13 10.51 -6.77 -7.04
C LEU A 13 11.29 -8.09 -7.12
N GLY A 14 11.80 -8.40 -8.30
CA GLY A 14 12.64 -9.56 -8.56
C GLY A 14 14.14 -9.22 -8.60
N PRO A 15 14.97 -10.21 -8.95
CA PRO A 15 16.43 -10.05 -9.07
C PRO A 15 16.86 -8.91 -10.01
N GLU A 16 16.04 -8.56 -11.00
CA GLU A 16 16.28 -7.46 -11.93
C GLU A 16 16.25 -6.06 -11.28
N CYS A 17 15.72 -5.95 -10.05
CA CYS A 17 15.73 -4.72 -9.27
C CYS A 17 16.98 -4.56 -8.40
N ASN A 18 17.83 -5.59 -8.32
CA ASN A 18 19.06 -5.53 -7.53
C ASN A 18 19.98 -4.43 -8.06
N ASP A 19 20.48 -3.61 -7.15
CA ASP A 19 21.33 -2.45 -7.41
C ASP A 19 20.70 -1.33 -8.26
N ALA A 20 19.37 -1.37 -8.50
CA ALA A 20 18.64 -0.37 -9.27
C ALA A 20 18.03 0.74 -8.40
N VAL A 21 17.67 1.87 -9.01
CA VAL A 21 16.72 2.82 -8.45
C VAL A 21 15.32 2.37 -8.83
N VAL A 22 14.43 2.19 -7.86
CA VAL A 22 13.07 1.69 -8.12
C VAL A 22 12.02 2.75 -7.81
N ILE A 23 11.17 3.05 -8.80
CA ILE A 23 9.91 3.79 -8.60
C ILE A 23 8.81 2.75 -8.44
N CYS A 24 8.21 2.68 -7.25
CA CYS A 24 7.28 1.62 -6.90
C CYS A 24 5.90 2.16 -6.50
N GLY A 25 4.86 1.64 -7.13
CA GLY A 25 3.45 1.92 -6.85
C GLY A 25 2.93 1.53 -5.46
N SER A 26 3.79 1.18 -4.52
CA SER A 26 3.39 0.80 -3.15
C SER A 26 3.57 1.97 -2.18
N HIS A 27 2.88 1.92 -1.04
CA HIS A 27 2.99 2.92 0.02
C HIS A 27 4.36 2.87 0.72
N GLY A 28 4.77 3.97 1.36
CA GLY A 28 6.01 4.08 2.13
C GLY A 28 5.95 3.44 3.53
N GLY A 29 5.22 2.33 3.69
CA GLY A 29 5.12 1.63 4.98
C GLY A 29 6.24 0.61 5.21
N LEU A 30 6.38 0.16 6.47
CA LEU A 30 7.52 -0.68 6.90
C LEU A 30 7.69 -1.99 6.12
N ILE A 31 6.60 -2.68 5.78
CA ILE A 31 6.65 -3.91 4.97
C ILE A 31 7.21 -3.65 3.56
N VAL A 32 6.87 -2.50 2.98
CA VAL A 32 7.33 -2.12 1.63
C VAL A 32 8.80 -1.72 1.65
N GLY A 33 9.23 -0.97 2.68
CA GLY A 33 10.65 -0.66 2.89
C GLY A 33 11.50 -1.94 3.03
N TRP A 34 11.03 -2.90 3.84
CA TRP A 34 11.68 -4.20 3.96
C TRP A 34 11.73 -4.97 2.62
N LEU A 35 10.64 -5.02 1.84
CA LEU A 35 10.62 -5.69 0.54
C LEU A 35 11.65 -5.07 -0.43
N ALA A 36 11.76 -3.75 -0.47
CA ALA A 36 12.77 -3.06 -1.29
C ALA A 36 14.21 -3.40 -0.85
N ALA A 37 14.47 -3.39 0.45
CA ALA A 37 15.77 -3.79 1.01
C ALA A 37 16.10 -5.25 0.71
N LYS A 38 15.14 -6.16 0.89
CA LYS A 38 15.28 -7.59 0.58
C LYS A 38 15.59 -7.84 -0.89
N ALA A 39 15.03 -7.05 -1.79
CA ALA A 39 15.29 -7.13 -3.24
C ALA A 39 16.66 -6.53 -3.66
N GLY A 40 17.46 -6.00 -2.72
CA GLY A 40 18.76 -5.42 -3.02
C GLY A 40 18.69 -4.10 -3.79
N VAL A 41 17.56 -3.39 -3.72
CA VAL A 41 17.35 -2.09 -4.37
C VAL A 41 18.37 -1.09 -3.84
N ARG A 42 18.96 -0.27 -4.72
CA ARG A 42 19.92 0.77 -4.33
C ARG A 42 19.23 1.98 -3.68
N ALA A 43 18.14 2.43 -4.29
CA ALA A 43 17.32 3.53 -3.79
C ALA A 43 15.87 3.37 -4.24
N VAL A 44 14.91 3.86 -3.46
CA VAL A 44 13.49 3.63 -3.73
C VAL A 44 12.64 4.90 -3.63
N ILE A 45 11.67 5.03 -4.54
CA ILE A 45 10.62 6.05 -4.51
C ILE A 45 9.27 5.34 -4.35
N LEU A 46 8.56 5.64 -3.26
CA LEU A 46 7.28 5.03 -2.86
C LEU A 46 6.14 6.06 -2.89
N SER A 47 4.89 5.67 -2.69
CA SER A 47 3.78 6.62 -2.47
C SER A 47 3.69 6.98 -0.98
N ASP A 48 3.38 8.24 -0.63
CA ASP A 48 3.14 8.60 0.78
C ASP A 48 1.79 8.13 1.31
N ALA A 49 0.88 7.67 0.44
CA ALA A 49 -0.42 7.14 0.80
C ALA A 49 -1.24 8.05 1.75
N GLY A 50 -1.16 9.37 1.55
CA GLY A 50 -1.83 10.34 2.42
C GLY A 50 -1.12 10.56 3.75
N ILE A 51 0.12 10.09 3.90
CA ILE A 51 0.93 10.00 5.13
C ILE A 51 0.33 9.02 6.15
N GLY A 52 -0.98 9.05 6.32
CA GLY A 52 -1.75 8.17 7.17
C GLY A 52 -1.50 8.38 8.66
N ARG A 53 -2.24 7.63 9.48
CA ARG A 53 -2.10 7.67 10.94
C ARG A 53 -0.65 7.46 11.38
N GLU A 54 -0.16 8.33 12.27
CA GLU A 54 1.18 8.27 12.86
C GLU A 54 2.33 8.25 11.82
N GLY A 55 2.07 8.70 10.58
CA GLY A 55 3.07 8.66 9.52
C GLY A 55 3.31 7.27 8.92
N ALA A 56 2.38 6.33 9.08
CA ALA A 56 2.54 4.95 8.60
C ALA A 56 2.83 4.84 7.10
N GLY A 57 2.29 5.75 6.28
CA GLY A 57 2.52 5.82 4.83
C GLY A 57 3.91 6.29 4.43
N ILE A 58 4.73 6.78 5.37
CA ILE A 58 6.11 7.23 5.13
C ILE A 58 7.14 6.59 6.08
N ALA A 59 6.73 5.64 6.93
CA ALA A 59 7.56 5.02 7.95
C ALA A 59 8.83 4.34 7.38
N ALA A 60 8.78 3.86 6.14
CA ALA A 60 9.92 3.29 5.44
C ALA A 60 11.09 4.27 5.29
N LEU A 61 10.86 5.59 5.28
CA LEU A 61 11.94 6.57 5.14
C LEU A 61 12.97 6.45 6.27
N ALA A 62 12.48 6.39 7.52
CA ALA A 62 13.34 6.22 8.70
C ALA A 62 13.95 4.81 8.75
N GLN A 63 13.17 3.78 8.44
CA GLN A 63 13.62 2.39 8.38
C GLN A 63 14.78 2.20 7.38
N LEU A 64 14.65 2.78 6.19
CA LEU A 64 15.63 2.69 5.12
C LEU A 64 16.85 3.59 5.37
N GLN A 65 16.66 4.72 6.06
CA GLN A 65 17.77 5.56 6.52
C GLN A 65 18.73 4.79 7.44
N ALA A 66 18.20 3.94 8.33
CA ALA A 66 19.00 3.16 9.27
C ALA A 66 19.97 2.17 8.59
N VAL A 67 19.69 1.79 7.34
CA VAL A 67 20.53 0.92 6.50
C VAL A 67 21.21 1.70 5.35
N GLY A 68 21.21 3.03 5.43
CA GLY A 68 21.83 3.90 4.42
C GLY A 68 21.18 3.86 3.03
N MET A 69 19.99 3.28 2.88
CA MET A 69 19.27 3.28 1.61
C MET A 69 18.62 4.64 1.38
N ALA A 70 18.94 5.30 0.27
CA ALA A 70 18.27 6.53 -0.13
C ALA A 70 16.81 6.24 -0.50
N ALA A 71 15.88 6.97 0.11
CA ALA A 71 14.46 6.77 -0.08
C ALA A 71 13.68 8.08 -0.14
N ALA A 72 12.63 8.10 -0.96
CA ALA A 72 11.70 9.20 -1.05
C ALA A 72 10.27 8.69 -1.22
N THR A 73 9.30 9.55 -0.93
CA THR A 73 7.88 9.30 -1.21
C THR A 73 7.31 10.33 -2.17
N VAL A 74 6.29 9.94 -2.92
CA VAL A 74 5.52 10.74 -3.86
C VAL A 74 4.22 11.16 -3.21
N ALA A 75 3.81 12.40 -3.43
CA ALA A 75 2.53 12.91 -2.93
C ALA A 75 1.37 12.13 -3.55
N HIS A 76 0.51 11.54 -2.72
CA HIS A 76 -0.68 10.79 -3.15
C HIS A 76 -1.64 11.59 -4.05
N ASP A 77 -1.62 12.91 -3.97
CA ASP A 77 -2.39 13.85 -4.79
C ASP A 77 -1.66 14.29 -6.07
N SER A 78 -0.46 13.76 -6.35
CA SER A 78 0.33 14.06 -7.56
C SER A 78 0.42 12.91 -8.56
N ALA A 79 0.32 11.67 -8.07
CA ALA A 79 0.33 10.46 -8.90
C ALA A 79 -0.44 9.31 -8.24
N ARG A 80 -0.89 8.37 -9.06
CA ARG A 80 -1.72 7.24 -8.65
C ARG A 80 -0.88 6.19 -7.92
N ILE A 81 -1.26 5.88 -6.69
CA ILE A 81 -0.77 4.67 -6.00
C ILE A 81 -1.23 3.43 -6.77
N GLY A 82 -0.43 2.36 -6.74
CA GLY A 82 -0.61 1.16 -7.55
C GLY A 82 -0.07 1.28 -8.98
N ASP A 83 0.34 2.47 -9.44
CA ASP A 83 0.83 2.72 -10.80
C ASP A 83 2.21 3.41 -10.80
N GLY A 84 3.27 2.60 -10.82
CA GLY A 84 4.63 3.11 -10.87
C GLY A 84 4.95 3.92 -12.13
N GLN A 85 4.28 3.65 -13.27
CA GLN A 85 4.52 4.38 -14.51
C GLN A 85 3.94 5.79 -14.41
N ASP A 86 2.74 5.91 -13.84
CA ASP A 86 2.13 7.21 -13.53
C ASP A 86 2.98 8.01 -12.53
N MET A 87 3.48 7.36 -11.48
CA MET A 87 4.41 7.98 -10.53
C MET A 87 5.66 8.51 -11.23
N ALA A 88 6.26 7.73 -12.13
CA ALA A 88 7.42 8.16 -12.90
C ALA A 88 7.11 9.34 -13.83
N ALA A 89 5.95 9.32 -14.48
CA ALA A 89 5.56 10.30 -15.49
C ALA A 89 5.23 11.68 -14.91
N ARG A 90 4.52 11.75 -13.77
CA ARG A 90 3.99 13.02 -13.24
C ARG A 90 4.12 13.23 -11.74
N GLY A 91 4.59 12.22 -11.01
CA GLY A 91 4.66 12.29 -9.55
C GLY A 91 5.58 13.41 -9.06
N ARG A 92 5.25 13.94 -7.88
CA ARG A 92 6.06 14.92 -7.15
C ARG A 92 6.47 14.35 -5.81
N ILE A 93 7.76 14.50 -5.47
CA ILE A 93 8.28 14.07 -4.17
C ILE A 93 7.60 14.83 -3.03
N SER A 94 7.11 14.14 -2.01
CA SER A 94 6.51 14.72 -0.81
C SER A 94 7.44 14.70 0.39
N ARG A 95 8.17 13.61 0.61
CA ARG A 95 9.13 13.43 1.71
C ARG A 95 10.37 12.69 1.21
N VAL A 96 11.48 12.90 1.91
CA VAL A 96 12.78 12.29 1.64
C VAL A 96 13.43 11.91 2.96
N ASN A 97 14.26 10.86 2.96
CA ASN A 97 15.19 10.64 4.06
C ASN A 97 16.50 11.41 3.84
N GLU A 98 17.38 11.43 4.85
CA GLU A 98 18.63 12.18 4.81
C GLU A 98 19.57 11.69 3.70
N ALA A 99 19.64 10.38 3.46
CA ALA A 99 20.43 9.80 2.39
C ALA A 99 19.98 10.29 1.00
N ALA A 100 18.68 10.41 0.74
CA ALA A 100 18.16 10.99 -0.49
C ALA A 100 18.36 12.51 -0.55
N ALA A 101 18.18 13.21 0.57
CA ALA A 101 18.39 14.65 0.66
C ALA A 101 19.85 15.05 0.38
N ALA A 102 20.83 14.26 0.83
CA ALA A 102 22.25 14.45 0.56
C ALA A 102 22.61 14.35 -0.94
N LEU A 103 21.78 13.65 -1.73
CA LEU A 103 21.88 13.57 -3.19
C LEU A 103 21.13 14.72 -3.89
N GLY A 104 20.61 15.66 -3.11
CA GLY A 104 19.86 16.82 -3.54
C GLY A 104 18.39 16.53 -3.85
N VAL A 105 17.82 15.38 -3.48
CA VAL A 105 16.37 15.14 -3.67
C VAL A 105 15.58 16.00 -2.67
N THR A 106 14.57 16.72 -3.14
CA THR A 106 13.77 17.65 -2.32
C THR A 106 12.28 17.48 -2.57
N ALA A 107 11.45 17.87 -1.59
CA ALA A 107 10.00 17.95 -1.80
C ALA A 107 9.65 18.88 -2.98
N GLY A 108 8.57 18.55 -3.70
CA GLY A 108 8.11 19.23 -4.92
C GLY A 108 8.82 18.81 -6.21
N MET A 109 9.97 18.13 -6.12
CA MET A 109 10.73 17.65 -7.27
C MET A 109 9.96 16.62 -8.09
N ALA A 110 10.08 16.66 -9.41
CA ALA A 110 9.53 15.62 -10.29
C ALA A 110 10.23 14.27 -10.03
N VAL A 111 9.46 13.18 -9.99
CA VAL A 111 9.97 11.82 -9.68
C VAL A 111 11.08 11.40 -10.64
N GLY A 112 10.96 11.66 -11.95
CA GLY A 112 12.02 11.34 -12.90
C GLY A 112 13.35 12.03 -12.58
N ALA A 113 13.32 13.31 -12.20
CA ALA A 113 14.52 14.05 -11.80
C ALA A 113 15.10 13.54 -10.48
N ALA A 114 14.24 13.16 -9.52
CA ALA A 114 14.67 12.55 -8.27
C ALA A 114 15.36 11.20 -8.52
N ALA A 115 14.76 10.34 -9.36
CA ALA A 115 15.32 9.03 -9.69
C ALA A 115 16.70 9.13 -10.36
N GLU A 116 16.91 10.12 -11.24
CA GLU A 116 18.23 10.40 -11.82
C GLU A 116 19.27 10.82 -10.77
N ARG A 117 18.90 11.62 -9.77
CA ARG A 117 19.80 11.97 -8.64
C ARG A 117 20.12 10.74 -7.80
N LEU A 118 19.13 9.89 -7.54
CA LEU A 118 19.26 8.67 -6.75
C LEU A 118 20.16 7.61 -7.41
N ARG A 119 20.45 7.68 -8.72
CA ARG A 119 21.46 6.81 -9.36
C ARG A 119 22.84 6.92 -8.71
N ARG A 120 23.12 8.04 -8.03
CA ARG A 120 24.38 8.31 -7.33
C ARG A 120 24.39 7.83 -5.88
N ALA A 121 23.29 7.28 -5.38
CA ALA A 121 23.21 6.78 -4.01
C ALA A 121 24.28 5.68 -3.78
N PRO A 122 24.94 5.66 -2.62
CA PRO A 122 25.78 4.53 -2.24
C PRO A 122 24.93 3.26 -2.14
N LYS A 123 25.58 2.09 -2.17
CA LYS A 123 24.87 0.85 -1.87
C LYS A 123 24.43 0.87 -0.40
N PRO A 124 23.19 0.48 -0.10
CA PRO A 124 22.74 0.28 1.28
C PRO A 124 23.65 -0.71 2.03
N PHE A 125 23.69 -0.58 3.34
CA PHE A 125 24.44 -1.45 4.24
C PHE A 125 23.52 -2.12 5.27
N GLY A 126 23.88 -3.33 5.70
CA GLY A 126 23.10 -4.05 6.71
C GLY A 126 21.79 -4.62 6.19
N GLN A 127 20.91 -5.00 7.12
CA GLN A 127 19.63 -5.64 6.83
C GLN A 127 18.51 -4.92 7.56
N VAL A 128 17.39 -4.72 6.86
CA VAL A 128 16.15 -4.30 7.49
C VAL A 128 15.53 -5.54 8.16
N PRO A 129 15.13 -5.46 9.45
CA PRO A 129 14.46 -6.57 10.12
C PRO A 129 13.24 -7.06 9.35
N GLU A 130 13.08 -8.37 9.25
CA GLU A 130 11.88 -8.97 8.67
C GLU A 130 10.65 -8.67 9.56
N PRO A 131 9.58 -8.10 9.00
CA PRO A 131 8.35 -7.90 9.75
C PRO A 131 7.76 -9.23 10.20
N VAL A 132 7.35 -9.29 11.47
CA VAL A 132 6.74 -10.47 12.10
C VAL A 132 5.34 -10.74 11.53
N GLU A 133 4.91 -12.01 11.62
CA GLU A 133 3.58 -12.57 11.32
C GLU A 133 2.50 -11.57 10.86
N SER A 134 2.00 -11.77 9.63
CA SER A 134 1.21 -10.79 8.86
C SER A 134 -0.20 -11.25 8.53
N ARG A 135 -0.70 -12.27 9.26
CA ARG A 135 -2.06 -12.82 9.15
C ARG A 135 -2.61 -13.15 10.54
N PHE A 136 -3.84 -12.70 10.83
CA PHE A 136 -4.47 -12.81 12.13
C PHE A 136 -5.93 -13.24 11.97
N LEU A 137 -6.37 -14.23 12.75
CA LEU A 137 -7.79 -14.48 12.92
C LEU A 137 -8.34 -13.42 13.89
N LEU A 138 -9.09 -12.45 13.36
CA LEU A 138 -9.62 -11.33 14.15
C LEU A 138 -10.91 -11.71 14.87
N GLU A 139 -11.77 -12.48 14.20
CA GLU A 139 -12.98 -13.02 14.79
C GLU A 139 -13.34 -14.37 14.14
N ASP A 140 -13.63 -15.37 14.97
CA ASP A 140 -14.07 -16.69 14.49
C ASP A 140 -15.58 -16.70 14.20
N GLY A 141 -16.07 -17.79 13.61
CA GLY A 141 -17.48 -18.01 13.29
C GLY A 141 -17.68 -18.77 11.97
N PRO A 142 -18.94 -18.96 11.52
CA PRO A 142 -19.23 -19.60 10.23
C PRO A 142 -18.60 -18.87 9.04
N ILE A 143 -18.52 -17.53 9.14
CA ILE A 143 -17.76 -16.65 8.26
C ILE A 143 -16.72 -15.95 9.12
N LYS A 144 -15.47 -16.38 8.99
CA LYS A 144 -14.31 -15.85 9.71
C LYS A 144 -13.96 -14.47 9.18
N ILE A 145 -13.41 -13.66 10.07
CA ILE A 145 -12.82 -12.36 9.76
C ILE A 145 -11.31 -12.48 9.91
N TRP A 146 -10.59 -12.36 8.79
CA TRP A 146 -9.13 -12.39 8.74
C TRP A 146 -8.57 -10.98 8.57
N GLY A 147 -7.57 -10.64 9.36
CA GLY A 147 -6.73 -9.46 9.17
C GLY A 147 -5.41 -9.86 8.53
N ILE A 148 -5.03 -9.23 7.42
CA ILE A 148 -3.77 -9.51 6.73
C ILE A 148 -3.06 -8.21 6.33
N ASP A 149 -1.75 -8.11 6.53
CA ASP A 149 -1.06 -6.82 6.32
C ASP A 149 -0.86 -6.50 4.82
N SER A 150 -0.93 -7.51 3.96
CA SER A 150 -0.84 -7.36 2.51
C SER A 150 -1.90 -8.21 1.80
N ALA A 151 -2.54 -7.64 0.76
CA ALA A 151 -3.45 -8.36 -0.11
C ALA A 151 -2.77 -9.54 -0.86
N SER A 152 -1.44 -9.56 -0.98
CA SER A 152 -0.70 -10.70 -1.52
C SER A 152 -0.73 -11.93 -0.61
N LEU A 153 -1.15 -11.77 0.64
CA LEU A 153 -1.22 -12.86 1.60
C LEU A 153 -2.55 -13.62 1.54
N VAL A 154 -3.54 -13.16 0.77
CA VAL A 154 -4.82 -13.86 0.59
C VAL A 154 -4.57 -15.27 0.04
N ARG A 155 -5.21 -16.27 0.64
CA ARG A 155 -5.04 -17.69 0.32
C ARG A 155 -6.37 -18.33 -0.13
N PRO A 156 -6.34 -19.47 -0.84
CA PRO A 156 -7.57 -20.15 -1.27
C PRO A 156 -8.59 -20.39 -0.16
N GLU A 157 -8.15 -20.59 1.09
CA GLU A 157 -9.01 -20.81 2.26
C GLU A 157 -9.79 -19.55 2.69
N ASP A 158 -9.41 -18.37 2.19
CA ASP A 158 -10.12 -17.11 2.43
C ASP A 158 -11.38 -16.98 1.55
N ALA A 159 -11.62 -17.90 0.61
CA ALA A 159 -12.83 -17.91 -0.22
C ALA A 159 -14.09 -17.93 0.65
N GLY A 160 -15.03 -17.03 0.35
CA GLY A 160 -16.25 -16.84 1.13
C GLY A 160 -16.05 -16.23 2.53
N GLN A 161 -14.82 -15.89 2.93
CA GLN A 161 -14.54 -15.24 4.22
C GLN A 161 -14.50 -13.70 4.09
N VAL A 162 -14.46 -13.00 5.22
CA VAL A 162 -14.21 -11.54 5.25
C VAL A 162 -12.71 -11.31 5.43
N VAL A 163 -12.11 -10.47 4.57
CA VAL A 163 -10.68 -10.17 4.61
C VAL A 163 -10.43 -8.66 4.76
N LEU A 164 -9.93 -8.27 5.93
CA LEU A 164 -9.41 -6.93 6.17
C LEU A 164 -7.93 -6.88 5.79
N THR A 165 -7.58 -6.02 4.84
CA THR A 165 -6.20 -5.88 4.37
C THR A 165 -5.56 -4.58 4.86
N GLY A 166 -4.25 -4.63 5.17
CA GLY A 166 -3.41 -3.45 5.35
C GLY A 166 -3.00 -2.79 4.03
N SER A 167 -3.41 -3.32 2.88
CA SER A 167 -3.07 -2.75 1.56
C SER A 167 -3.95 -1.56 1.19
N HIS A 168 -3.47 -0.74 0.26
CA HIS A 168 -4.28 0.33 -0.33
C HIS A 168 -5.38 -0.21 -1.25
N GLY A 169 -6.45 0.56 -1.43
CA GLY A 169 -7.59 0.24 -2.28
C GLY A 169 -7.37 0.46 -3.78
N ALA A 170 -6.14 0.74 -4.22
CA ALA A 170 -5.82 0.91 -5.65
C ALA A 170 -5.57 -0.41 -6.41
N LEU A 171 -6.00 -0.46 -7.67
CA LEU A 171 -5.64 -1.50 -8.64
C LEU A 171 -4.16 -1.38 -9.02
N LEU A 172 -3.49 -2.53 -9.19
CA LEU A 172 -2.09 -2.54 -9.60
C LEU A 172 -1.99 -2.34 -11.12
N GLY A 173 -1.44 -1.21 -11.54
CA GLY A 173 -1.34 -0.79 -12.95
C GLY A 173 -2.72 -0.62 -13.62
N GLY A 174 -3.76 -0.30 -12.84
CA GLY A 174 -5.13 -0.14 -13.36
C GLY A 174 -5.83 -1.43 -13.78
N LYS A 175 -5.26 -2.60 -13.47
CA LYS A 175 -5.74 -3.91 -13.93
C LYS A 175 -6.81 -4.50 -13.00
N PRO A 176 -8.08 -4.67 -13.43
CA PRO A 176 -9.17 -5.16 -12.57
C PRO A 176 -8.91 -6.54 -11.93
N GLU A 177 -8.19 -7.43 -12.61
CA GLU A 177 -7.84 -8.76 -12.10
C GLU A 177 -6.94 -8.72 -10.85
N THR A 178 -6.31 -7.58 -10.58
CA THR A 178 -5.44 -7.38 -9.40
C THR A 178 -6.21 -6.98 -8.14
N ALA A 179 -7.54 -6.82 -8.22
CA ALA A 179 -8.34 -6.31 -7.13
C ALA A 179 -8.34 -7.20 -5.87
N ILE A 180 -8.45 -8.53 -6.06
CA ILE A 180 -8.31 -9.53 -5.00
C ILE A 180 -8.12 -10.92 -5.63
N ALA A 181 -7.24 -11.73 -5.06
CA ALA A 181 -6.83 -13.01 -5.64
C ALA A 181 -7.88 -14.14 -5.51
N GLN A 182 -8.75 -14.05 -4.51
CA GLN A 182 -9.72 -15.10 -4.17
C GLN A 182 -11.14 -14.53 -4.10
N PRO A 183 -12.18 -15.34 -4.38
CA PRO A 183 -13.57 -14.92 -4.25
C PRO A 183 -13.98 -14.86 -2.77
N VAL A 184 -13.39 -13.92 -2.03
CA VAL A 184 -13.76 -13.59 -0.66
C VAL A 184 -15.19 -13.07 -0.63
N ARG A 185 -15.87 -13.19 0.50
CA ARG A 185 -17.23 -12.66 0.66
C ARG A 185 -17.22 -11.14 0.73
N ALA A 186 -16.26 -10.57 1.45
CA ALA A 186 -16.02 -9.14 1.46
C ALA A 186 -14.55 -8.82 1.73
N CYS A 187 -14.09 -7.65 1.31
CA CYS A 187 -12.75 -7.18 1.65
C CYS A 187 -12.66 -5.69 1.91
N LEU A 188 -11.68 -5.33 2.75
CA LEU A 188 -11.40 -3.95 3.13
C LEU A 188 -9.96 -3.56 2.84
N PHE A 189 -9.76 -2.30 2.47
CA PHE A 189 -8.46 -1.71 2.15
C PHE A 189 -8.29 -0.37 2.85
N ASN A 190 -7.07 0.15 2.92
CA ASN A 190 -6.82 1.55 3.25
C ASN A 190 -7.05 2.44 2.02
N ASP A 191 -7.65 3.61 2.16
CA ASP A 191 -7.93 4.48 1.01
C ASP A 191 -6.73 5.30 0.53
N ALA A 192 -5.60 5.26 1.25
CA ALA A 192 -4.37 5.97 0.91
C ALA A 192 -4.58 7.48 0.68
N GLY A 193 -5.51 8.09 1.41
CA GLY A 193 -5.88 9.49 1.26
C GLY A 193 -6.75 9.76 0.02
N ILE A 194 -7.37 8.72 -0.54
CA ILE A 194 -8.10 8.68 -1.83
C ILE A 194 -7.16 8.88 -3.04
N GLY A 195 -6.28 9.87 -2.96
CA GLY A 195 -5.30 10.20 -3.97
C GLY A 195 -5.90 10.82 -5.23
N ILE A 196 -5.01 11.26 -6.11
CA ILE A 196 -5.39 11.79 -7.41
C ILE A 196 -6.18 10.76 -8.22
N ASP A 197 -7.16 11.24 -8.99
CA ASP A 197 -8.05 10.40 -9.82
C ASP A 197 -8.80 9.31 -9.03
N GLN A 198 -8.99 9.49 -7.72
CA GLN A 198 -9.60 8.49 -6.82
C GLN A 198 -8.84 7.14 -6.84
N ALA A 199 -7.52 7.17 -7.08
CA ALA A 199 -6.72 5.96 -7.27
C ALA A 199 -6.83 4.98 -6.10
N GLY A 200 -6.81 5.50 -4.87
CA GLY A 200 -6.84 4.75 -3.62
C GLY A 200 -8.13 3.96 -3.37
N VAL A 201 -9.17 4.15 -4.20
CA VAL A 201 -10.44 3.41 -4.12
C VAL A 201 -10.77 2.65 -5.42
N SER A 202 -9.85 2.59 -6.38
CA SER A 202 -10.09 2.01 -7.71
C SER A 202 -10.39 0.50 -7.71
N ARG A 203 -10.13 -0.23 -6.62
CA ARG A 203 -10.59 -1.62 -6.45
C ARG A 203 -12.10 -1.74 -6.28
N LEU A 204 -12.77 -0.71 -5.73
CA LEU A 204 -14.19 -0.81 -5.37
C LEU A 204 -15.08 -1.13 -6.57
N PRO A 205 -15.00 -0.42 -7.73
CA PRO A 205 -15.80 -0.76 -8.90
C PRO A 205 -15.44 -2.13 -9.51
N ALA A 206 -14.16 -2.51 -9.49
CA ALA A 206 -13.72 -3.81 -10.03
C ALA A 206 -14.24 -4.99 -9.19
N LEU A 207 -14.31 -4.83 -7.86
CA LEU A 207 -14.89 -5.82 -6.95
C LEU A 207 -16.42 -5.87 -7.05
N ASP A 208 -17.06 -4.72 -7.27
CA ASP A 208 -18.50 -4.63 -7.49
C ASP A 208 -18.92 -5.44 -8.73
N GLY A 209 -18.18 -5.30 -9.84
CA GLY A 209 -18.39 -6.09 -11.05
C GLY A 209 -18.19 -7.60 -10.87
N ARG A 210 -17.55 -8.02 -9.78
CA ARG A 210 -17.38 -9.44 -9.38
C ARG A 210 -18.40 -9.89 -8.34
N GLY A 211 -19.32 -9.02 -7.92
CA GLY A 211 -20.27 -9.29 -6.84
C GLY A 211 -19.63 -9.40 -5.46
N ILE A 212 -18.42 -8.86 -5.27
CA ILE A 212 -17.71 -8.90 -3.99
C ILE A 212 -17.94 -7.59 -3.25
N ALA A 213 -18.47 -7.67 -2.02
CA ALA A 213 -18.62 -6.50 -1.16
C ALA A 213 -17.25 -5.95 -0.78
N ALA A 214 -17.05 -4.64 -0.94
CA ALA A 214 -15.78 -4.00 -0.66
C ALA A 214 -15.96 -2.61 -0.05
N ALA A 215 -15.01 -2.27 0.82
CA ALA A 215 -14.92 -0.96 1.42
C ALA A 215 -13.46 -0.49 1.52
N THR A 216 -13.26 0.81 1.64
CA THR A 216 -11.99 1.37 2.07
C THR A 216 -12.14 2.05 3.42
N LEU A 217 -11.05 2.09 4.17
CA LEU A 217 -10.90 2.76 5.45
C LEU A 217 -10.12 4.06 5.26
N ASP A 218 -10.50 5.09 6.00
CA ASP A 218 -9.82 6.39 5.99
C ASP A 218 -8.35 6.23 6.43
N ALA A 219 -7.41 6.66 5.60
CA ALA A 219 -5.98 6.62 5.88
C ALA A 219 -5.59 7.30 7.21
N VAL A 220 -6.34 8.29 7.70
CA VAL A 220 -6.04 8.92 9.00
C VAL A 220 -6.58 8.13 10.20
N SER A 221 -7.50 7.19 9.99
CA SER A 221 -8.10 6.39 11.07
C SER A 221 -7.23 5.21 11.50
N CYS A 222 -6.49 4.61 10.57
CA CYS A 222 -5.67 3.43 10.82
C CYS A 222 -4.37 3.42 10.02
N ARG A 223 -3.37 2.67 10.50
CA ARG A 223 -2.07 2.54 9.84
C ARG A 223 -2.16 1.66 8.60
N ILE A 224 -1.69 2.17 7.46
CA ILE A 224 -1.50 1.35 6.26
C ILE A 224 -0.40 0.32 6.48
N GLY A 225 -0.62 -0.92 6.04
CA GLY A 225 0.26 -2.06 6.27
C GLY A 225 0.11 -2.73 7.65
N ASP A 226 -0.92 -2.39 8.44
CA ASP A 226 -1.20 -2.97 9.76
C ASP A 226 -2.70 -3.30 9.89
N ALA A 227 -3.06 -4.56 9.66
CA ALA A 227 -4.44 -5.01 9.69
C ALA A 227 -5.06 -4.98 11.10
N ARG A 228 -4.25 -5.04 12.16
CA ARG A 228 -4.74 -4.92 13.54
C ARG A 228 -5.09 -3.48 13.87
N SER A 229 -4.27 -2.50 13.43
CA SER A 229 -4.66 -1.08 13.50
C SER A 229 -5.97 -0.82 12.76
N ALA A 230 -6.10 -1.38 11.56
CA ALA A 230 -7.32 -1.25 10.77
C ALA A 230 -8.53 -1.87 11.47
N TRP A 231 -8.35 -3.00 12.16
CA TRP A 231 -9.40 -3.67 12.91
C TRP A 231 -9.85 -2.89 14.14
N GLU A 232 -8.89 -2.38 14.93
CA GLU A 232 -9.19 -1.69 16.17
C GLU A 232 -9.82 -0.32 15.94
N ASP A 233 -9.29 0.44 14.99
CA ASP A 233 -9.55 1.88 14.91
C ASP A 233 -10.09 2.36 13.55
N GLY A 234 -10.12 1.49 12.54
CA GLY A 234 -10.46 1.90 11.18
C GLY A 234 -11.90 2.41 11.05
N VAL A 235 -12.07 3.44 10.22
CA VAL A 235 -13.36 4.05 9.88
C VAL A 235 -13.57 3.97 8.37
N VAL A 236 -14.74 3.49 7.95
CA VAL A 236 -15.09 3.31 6.54
C VAL A 236 -15.18 4.66 5.83
N SER A 237 -14.40 4.85 4.77
CA SER A 237 -14.37 6.06 3.94
C SER A 237 -15.15 5.91 2.63
N ARG A 238 -15.15 4.73 2.01
CA ARG A 238 -15.95 4.43 0.81
C ARG A 238 -16.43 2.98 0.84
N VAL A 239 -17.52 2.72 0.12
CA VAL A 239 -18.12 1.40 -0.07
C VAL A 239 -18.52 1.23 -1.52
N ASN A 240 -18.54 -0.01 -2.03
CA ASN A 240 -19.17 -0.33 -3.31
C ASN A 240 -20.64 -0.73 -3.14
N ARG A 241 -21.37 -0.91 -4.25
CA ARG A 241 -22.81 -1.21 -4.22
C ARG A 241 -23.11 -2.57 -3.58
N ALA A 242 -22.27 -3.57 -3.85
CA ALA A 242 -22.37 -4.87 -3.21
C ALA A 242 -22.25 -4.78 -1.67
N ALA A 243 -21.35 -3.92 -1.16
CA ALA A 243 -21.25 -3.65 0.27
C ALA A 243 -22.46 -2.89 0.81
N GLU A 244 -22.96 -1.88 0.10
CA GLU A 244 -24.17 -1.14 0.47
C GLU A 244 -25.40 -2.07 0.59
N ALA A 245 -25.54 -3.03 -0.33
CA ALA A 245 -26.60 -4.04 -0.29
C ALA A 245 -26.50 -4.96 0.94
N MET A 246 -25.31 -5.08 1.55
CA MET A 246 -25.08 -5.77 2.82
C MET A 246 -25.19 -4.83 4.05
N GLY A 247 -25.67 -3.60 3.84
CA GLY A 247 -25.88 -2.62 4.89
C GLY A 247 -24.63 -1.84 5.31
N ALA A 248 -23.55 -1.89 4.52
CA ALA A 248 -22.37 -1.07 4.78
C ALA A 248 -22.66 0.42 4.53
N ARG A 249 -22.08 1.30 5.35
CA ARG A 249 -22.18 2.76 5.20
C ARG A 249 -20.84 3.41 5.53
N VAL A 250 -20.56 4.53 4.87
CA VAL A 250 -19.45 5.44 5.24
C VAL A 250 -19.63 5.91 6.68
N GLY A 251 -18.53 5.96 7.43
CA GLY A 251 -18.50 6.33 8.85
C GLY A 251 -18.66 5.17 9.83
N MET A 252 -19.00 3.96 9.38
CA MET A 252 -18.98 2.77 10.24
C MET A 252 -17.55 2.43 10.67
N THR A 253 -17.41 1.84 11.86
CA THR A 253 -16.14 1.24 12.29
C THR A 253 -15.86 -0.05 11.51
N THR A 254 -14.58 -0.43 11.42
CA THR A 254 -14.17 -1.71 10.79
C THR A 254 -14.86 -2.92 11.41
N LYS A 255 -15.01 -2.95 12.74
CA LYS A 255 -15.68 -4.06 13.45
C LYS A 255 -17.15 -4.18 13.04
N GLU A 256 -17.87 -3.07 12.99
CA GLU A 256 -19.29 -3.06 12.60
C GLU A 256 -19.48 -3.56 11.16
N ILE A 257 -18.73 -3.03 10.20
CA ILE A 257 -18.89 -3.43 8.79
C ILE A 257 -18.45 -4.87 8.55
N CYS A 258 -17.36 -5.34 9.16
CA CYS A 258 -16.91 -6.72 9.01
C CYS A 258 -17.90 -7.72 9.61
N ARG A 259 -18.52 -7.39 10.76
CA ARG A 259 -19.57 -8.23 11.36
C ARG A 259 -20.82 -8.30 10.49
N ARG A 260 -21.26 -7.17 9.92
CA ARG A 260 -22.35 -7.15 8.91
C ARG A 260 -22.03 -8.04 7.73
N PHE A 261 -20.81 -7.96 7.19
CA PHE A 261 -20.38 -8.84 6.09
C PHE A 261 -20.39 -10.33 6.48
N ALA A 262 -20.07 -10.63 7.73
CA ALA A 262 -20.17 -11.97 8.31
C ALA A 262 -21.60 -12.40 8.68
N GLY A 263 -22.61 -11.54 8.52
CA GLY A 263 -24.01 -11.82 8.87
C GLY A 263 -24.34 -11.74 10.36
N ARG A 264 -23.63 -10.88 11.10
CA ARG A 264 -23.74 -10.68 12.55
C ARG A 264 -24.13 -9.24 12.90
#